data_AF-A0A1I7DW68-F1
#
_entry.id   AF-A0A1I7DW68-F1
#
_cell.length_a   1.000
_cell.length_b   1.000
_cell.length_c   1.000
_cell.angle_alpha   90.00
_cell.angle_beta   90.00
_cell.angle_gamma   90.00
#
_symmetry.space_group_name_H-M   'P 1'
#
loop_
_entity.id
_entity.type
_entity.pdbx_description
1 polymer ?
#
loop_
_entity_poly.entity_id
_entity_poly.type
_entity_poly.pdbx_seq_one_letter_code
_entity_poly.pdbx_strand_id
1 'polypeptide(L)' 'MPNTAAIAIATAGVDAFVRTVALELADDKRINSVSLSLVKESAEKFGIDSTHCVPAAKVAEHYRDVLGSSESGQVVLVQN' A
#
# COMPACT_ATOMS: atom_id res chain seq x y z
N MET A 1 13.24 -8.04 -9.25
CA MET A 1 12.47 -9.00 -10.07
C MET A 1 12.32 -8.42 -11.47
N PRO A 2 12.60 -9.19 -12.54
CA PRO A 2 12.28 -8.77 -13.91
C PRO A 2 10.74 -8.75 -14.13
N ASN A 3 10.29 -8.07 -15.20
CA ASN A 3 8.89 -8.03 -15.65
C ASN A 3 7.89 -7.35 -14.69
N THR A 4 8.34 -6.39 -13.87
CA THR A 4 7.48 -5.64 -12.94
C THR A 4 6.90 -4.34 -13.53
N ALA A 5 7.25 -3.97 -14.77
CA ALA A 5 6.84 -2.70 -15.38
C ALA A 5 5.32 -2.55 -15.51
N ALA A 6 4.61 -3.60 -15.94
CA ALA A 6 3.15 -3.57 -16.02
C ALA A 6 2.48 -3.44 -14.64
N ILE A 7 3.07 -4.08 -13.62
CA ILE A 7 2.63 -3.95 -12.23
C ILE A 7 2.81 -2.50 -11.77
N ALA A 8 3.95 -1.88 -12.07
CA ALA A 8 4.23 -0.49 -11.70
C ALA A 8 3.24 0.51 -12.34
N ILE A 9 2.83 0.28 -13.59
CA ILE A 9 1.80 1.10 -14.24
C ILE A 9 0.47 0.97 -13.48
N ALA A 10 0.06 -0.25 -13.13
CA ALA A 10 -1.18 -0.48 -12.40
C ALA A 10 -1.16 0.20 -11.02
N THR A 11 -0.06 0.06 -10.26
CA THR A 11 0.08 0.71 -8.95
C THR A 11 0.09 2.23 -9.06
N ALA A 12 0.80 2.79 -10.05
CA ALA A 12 0.81 4.23 -10.29
C ALA A 12 -0.58 4.76 -10.67
N GLY A 13 -1.37 3.98 -11.43
CA GLY A 13 -2.75 4.30 -11.75
C GLY A 13 -3.65 4.36 -10.51
N VAL A 14 -3.51 3.40 -9.59
CA VAL A 14 -4.22 3.40 -8.30
C VAL A 14 -3.82 4.60 -7.45
N ASP A 15 -2.53 4.91 -7.36
CA ASP A 15 -2.04 6.05 -6.57
C ASP A 15 -2.54 7.39 -7.13
N ALA A 16 -2.54 7.54 -8.45
CA ALA A 16 -3.11 8.71 -9.11
C ALA A 16 -4.62 8.83 -8.85
N PHE A 17 -5.36 7.72 -9.00
CA PHE A 17 -6.79 7.67 -8.72
C PHE A 17 -7.13 8.09 -7.29
N VAL A 18 -6.43 7.55 -6.29
CA VAL A 18 -6.62 7.89 -4.88
C VAL A 18 -6.40 9.38 -4.63
N ARG A 19 -5.32 9.96 -5.18
CA ARG A 19 -5.02 11.39 -5.04
C ARG A 19 -6.09 12.27 -5.69
N THR A 20 -6.59 11.88 -6.86
CA THR A 20 -7.60 12.65 -7.58
C THR A 20 -8.96 12.57 -6.90
N VAL A 21 -9.47 11.36 -6.64
CA VAL A 21 -10.81 11.19 -6.09
C VAL A 21 -10.92 11.72 -4.65
N ALA A 22 -9.82 11.78 -3.90
CA ALA A 22 -9.78 12.41 -2.59
C ALA A 22 -10.22 13.89 -2.61
N LEU A 23 -10.04 14.61 -3.73
CA LEU A 23 -10.50 15.98 -3.92
C LEU A 23 -12.00 16.06 -4.29
N GLU A 24 -12.58 14.96 -4.75
CA GLU A 24 -13.97 14.86 -5.24
C GLU A 24 -14.92 14.25 -4.20
N LEU A 25 -14.39 13.58 -3.18
CA LEU A 25 -15.17 12.93 -2.14
C LEU A 25 -15.94 13.96 -1.28
N ALA A 26 -17.22 13.69 -1.08
CA ALA A 26 -18.11 14.44 -0.18
C ALA A 26 -18.43 13.63 1.10
N ASP A 27 -19.17 14.24 2.03
CA ASP A 27 -19.71 13.60 3.24
C ASP A 27 -18.64 13.02 4.18
N ASP A 28 -17.54 13.75 4.39
CA ASP A 28 -16.40 13.36 5.24
C ASP A 28 -15.76 12.00 4.89
N LYS A 29 -16.00 11.50 3.67
CA LYS A 29 -15.36 10.29 3.17
C LYS A 29 -13.89 10.56 2.87
N ARG A 30 -13.06 9.56 3.18
CA ARG A 30 -11.61 9.60 2.93
C ARG A 30 -11.19 8.36 2.17
N ILE A 31 -10.13 8.50 1.39
CA ILE A 31 -9.51 7.39 0.67
C ILE A 31 -8.00 7.57 0.70
N ASN A 32 -7.28 6.48 0.88
CA ASN A 32 -5.82 6.44 0.89
C ASN A 32 -5.37 5.10 0.29
N SER A 33 -4.16 5.01 -0.25
CA SER A 33 -3.53 3.75 -0.63
C SER A 33 -2.44 3.37 0.38
N VAL A 34 -2.30 2.08 0.63
CA VAL A 34 -1.18 1.51 1.40
C VAL A 34 -0.36 0.66 0.43
N SER A 35 0.86 1.11 0.16
CA SER A 35 1.76 0.49 -0.80
C SER A 35 2.84 -0.27 -0.05
N LEU A 36 2.90 -1.58 -0.28
CA LEU A 36 3.75 -2.52 0.45
C LEU A 36 4.65 -3.30 -0.51
N SER A 37 5.80 -3.72 0.00
CA SER A 37 6.64 -4.72 -0.66
C SER A 37 6.15 -6.14 -0.36
N LEU A 38 6.68 -7.15 -1.05
CA LEU A 38 6.37 -8.55 -0.79
C LEU A 38 6.46 -8.87 0.71
N VAL A 39 5.35 -9.33 1.30
CA VAL A 39 5.28 -9.64 2.74
C VAL A 39 6.01 -10.94 3.06
N LYS A 40 6.51 -11.04 4.29
CA LYS A 40 7.31 -12.17 4.77
C LYS A 40 6.61 -13.51 4.54
N GLU A 41 5.33 -13.59 4.88
CA GLU A 41 4.52 -14.80 4.77
C GLU A 41 4.34 -15.28 3.32
N SER A 42 4.35 -14.34 2.36
CA SER A 42 4.33 -14.67 0.93
C SER A 42 5.71 -15.06 0.42
N ALA A 43 6.76 -14.36 0.85
CA ALA A 43 8.14 -14.70 0.50
C ALA A 43 8.50 -16.12 0.95
N GLU A 44 8.16 -16.49 2.20
CA GLU A 44 8.35 -17.83 2.74
C GLU A 44 7.60 -18.89 1.91
N LYS A 45 6.33 -18.64 1.57
CA LYS A 45 5.54 -19.54 0.72
C LYS A 45 6.10 -19.70 -0.70
N PHE A 46 6.73 -18.66 -1.23
CA PHE A 46 7.34 -18.67 -2.56
C PHE A 46 8.79 -19.17 -2.57
N GLY A 47 9.35 -19.54 -1.40
CA GLY A 47 10.75 -19.94 -1.28
C GLY A 47 11.75 -18.80 -1.56
N ILE A 48 11.32 -17.55 -1.36
CA ILE A 48 12.11 -16.33 -1.51
C ILE A 48 12.69 -15.97 -0.14
N ASP A 49 13.95 -15.49 -0.09
CA ASP A 49 14.54 -14.98 1.14
C ASP A 49 13.69 -13.86 1.75
N SER A 50 13.18 -14.12 2.95
CA SER A 50 12.25 -13.24 3.65
C SER A 50 12.92 -12.38 4.72
N THR A 51 14.25 -12.41 4.84
CA THR A 51 15.01 -11.73 5.90
C THR A 51 14.71 -10.23 5.97
N HIS A 52 14.47 -9.60 4.82
CA HIS A 52 14.19 -8.17 4.71
C HIS A 52 12.71 -7.85 4.42
N CYS A 53 11.83 -8.86 4.38
CA CYS A 53 10.42 -8.67 4.14
C CYS A 53 9.69 -8.21 5.40
N VAL A 54 8.75 -7.27 5.22
CA VAL A 54 7.86 -6.81 6.29
C VAL A 54 6.81 -7.88 6.60
N PRO A 55 6.54 -8.21 7.87
CA PRO A 55 5.43 -9.10 8.23
C PRO A 55 4.06 -8.48 7.87
N ALA A 56 3.11 -9.30 7.42
CA ALA A 56 1.76 -8.83 7.10
C ALA A 56 1.06 -8.17 8.32
N ALA A 57 1.38 -8.63 9.54
CA ALA A 57 0.89 -8.00 10.76
C ALA A 57 1.33 -6.52 10.89
N LYS A 58 2.58 -6.20 10.53
CA LYS A 58 3.09 -4.83 10.55
C LYS A 58 2.47 -3.97 9.44
N VAL A 59 2.20 -4.55 8.27
CA VAL A 59 1.40 -3.89 7.22
C VAL A 59 0.02 -3.50 7.76
N ALA A 60 -0.65 -4.38 8.51
CA ALA A 60 -1.98 -4.12 9.06
C ALA A 60 -1.99 -2.93 10.04
N GLU A 61 -0.89 -2.67 10.74
CA GLU A 61 -0.74 -1.49 11.60
C GLU A 61 -0.84 -0.19 10.78
N HIS A 62 -0.22 -0.13 9.60
CA HIS A 62 -0.34 1.03 8.72
C HIS A 62 -1.78 1.25 8.22
N TYR A 63 -2.53 0.18 7.93
CA TYR A 63 -3.95 0.32 7.62
C TYR A 63 -4.74 0.89 8.80
N ARG A 64 -4.46 0.43 10.03
CA ARG A 64 -5.07 0.97 11.25
C ARG A 64 -4.75 2.45 11.44
N ASP A 65 -3.50 2.86 11.21
CA ASP A 65 -3.06 4.25 11.35
C ASP A 65 -3.76 5.16 10.33
N VAL A 66 -3.92 4.70 9.08
CA VAL A 66 -4.66 5.41 8.02
C VAL A 66 -6.14 5.59 8.40
N LEU A 67 -6.77 4.54 8.95
CA LEU A 67 -8.15 4.61 9.44
C LEU A 67 -8.31 5.61 10.59
N GLY A 68 -7.34 5.66 11.51
CA GLY A 68 -7.33 6.58 12.66
C GLY A 68 -6.96 8.02 12.31
N SER A 69 -6.29 8.27 11.19
CA SER A 69 -5.93 9.63 10.74
C SER A 69 -7.12 10.42 10.20
N SER A 70 -6.97 11.74 10.08
CA SER A 70 -7.88 12.62 9.31
C SER A 70 -7.46 12.79 7.85
N GLU A 71 -6.38 12.15 7.42
CA GLU A 71 -5.78 12.36 6.09
C GLU A 71 -6.58 11.66 4.98
N SER A 72 -6.57 12.25 3.79
CA SER A 72 -7.13 11.71 2.55
C SER A 72 -6.17 11.96 1.38
N GLY A 73 -6.23 11.12 0.35
CA GLY A 73 -5.38 11.22 -0.85
C GLY A 73 -3.94 10.76 -0.65
N GLN A 74 -3.63 10.10 0.47
CA GLN A 74 -2.26 9.69 0.80
C GLN A 74 -1.88 8.36 0.15
N VAL A 75 -0.60 8.25 -0.21
CA VAL A 75 0.06 7.00 -0.58
C VAL A 75 1.02 6.65 0.56
N VAL A 76 0.63 5.70 1.40
CA VAL A 76 1.40 5.30 2.57
C VAL A 76 2.34 4.17 2.20
N LEU A 77 3.64 4.44 2.25
CA LEU A 77 4.67 3.44 2.00
C LEU A 77 4.92 2.60 3.26
N VAL A 78 4.79 1.29 3.15
CA VAL A 78 5.15 0.36 4.23
C VAL A 78 6.64 0.03 4.11
N GLN A 79 7.40 0.37 5.15
CA GLN A 79 8.83 0.12 5.23
C GLN A 79 9.14 -0.77 6.45
N ASN A 80 10.25 -1.51 6.37
CA ASN A 80 10.69 -2.41 7.43
C ASN A 80 11.42 -1.67 8.54
#